data_AF-A0A850LRI7-F1
#
_entry.id   AF-A0A850LRI7-F1
#
_cell.length_a   1.000
_cell.length_b   1.000
_cell.length_c   1.000
_cell.angle_alpha   90.00
_cell.angle_beta   90.00
_cell.angle_gamma   90.00
#
_symmetry.space_group_name_H-M   'P 1'
#
loop_
_entity.id
_entity.type
_entity.pdbx_description
1 polymer ?
#
loop_
_entity_poly.entity_id
_entity_poly.type
_entity_poly.pdbx_seq_one_letter_code
_entity_poly.pdbx_strand_id
1 'polypeptide(L)'
;NRANPENHAMKIFSIIKEIFKSSYKSRSYLANYELSPQMEKITRVVLIECVRNPHKRNFKAFFNELKDYEKKYFGSQKSSISMSVTAIENRFQRFITGVLGRILNTEKSNVNFQDIMNRKIIFDLSSIIYKEGTKEDVRLLINLILKYVIDQALRRGPTPELKHIVILEDSQLLVPEVLREVPETTLGEDIPLLLRSVGEAMISVATRPQISPDIISNSAIKVTFKLNQADDTIKVAKYQNLNEEQEQYLRLTKKQEAIVTTLNFPYPFRIKTVTSYPKTITDVDIKKHNKKFYPEMYEHEKEIIIDDQIRHQIKTSEAVVKNYEETKISKNDTAFDEKEVNRLLSSWEIKCFQNLTIDYKRMFLKLRKTLSEPKSLNEISKHLGLKSEELNKYLKKFESLRLISYNFFPNFDSEKTEKKFHLNNNENYLKKMIEKKLKDEFYNAGVIGDSDIESFDFFIFKNEFYIKIFTNKINETNKYFFKELFLQWESEILKNKKTGFIVIVPYRSTIKAITSVIKDSLKIPVEIINFSYDNWEKLIKIIKSKKITAEFQIKEGISKDIDEILEDLDESDTKEMANKFFILENKQEKNNLIQIDSNLDKKEDNNFFSFIDKSQKKIKSELEKE
;
A
#
# COMPACT_ATOMS: atom_id res chain seq x y z
N ASN A 1 -4.48 -44.61 -11.49
CA ASN A 1 -5.56 -44.58 -10.49
C ASN A 1 -6.05 -43.14 -10.30
N ARG A 2 -7.28 -42.84 -10.72
CA ARG A 2 -7.93 -41.55 -10.45
C ARG A 2 -8.14 -41.46 -8.94
N ALA A 3 -7.71 -40.36 -8.31
CA ALA A 3 -7.97 -40.10 -6.89
C ALA A 3 -9.42 -40.46 -6.54
N ASN A 4 -9.64 -41.14 -5.41
CA ASN A 4 -10.98 -41.52 -4.95
C ASN A 4 -11.90 -40.27 -5.01
N PRO A 5 -13.00 -40.30 -5.79
CA PRO A 5 -13.94 -39.18 -5.92
C PRO A 5 -14.40 -38.61 -4.58
N GLU A 6 -14.53 -39.45 -3.56
CA GLU A 6 -14.92 -39.05 -2.21
C GLU A 6 -13.80 -38.24 -1.54
N ASN A 7 -12.56 -38.73 -1.58
CA ASN A 7 -11.41 -38.00 -1.04
C ASN A 7 -11.25 -36.64 -1.73
N HIS A 8 -11.48 -36.59 -3.06
CA HIS A 8 -11.43 -35.33 -3.79
C HIS A 8 -12.54 -34.35 -3.36
N ALA A 9 -13.77 -34.84 -3.22
CA ALA A 9 -14.90 -34.04 -2.74
C ALA A 9 -14.68 -33.53 -1.31
N MET A 10 -14.16 -34.38 -0.42
CA MET A 10 -13.84 -34.01 0.96
C MET A 10 -12.78 -32.91 1.04
N LYS A 11 -11.68 -33.03 0.27
CA LYS A 11 -10.67 -31.96 0.18
C LYS A 11 -11.26 -30.62 -0.26
N ILE A 12 -12.12 -30.63 -1.29
CA ILE A 12 -12.81 -29.41 -1.76
C ILE A 12 -13.72 -28.85 -0.67
N PHE A 13 -14.49 -29.72 -0.01
CA PHE A 13 -15.39 -29.32 1.07
C PHE A 13 -14.65 -28.62 2.20
N SER A 14 -13.49 -29.16 2.62
CA SER A 14 -12.71 -28.59 3.72
C SER A 14 -12.08 -27.23 3.38
N ILE A 15 -11.62 -27.05 2.13
CA ILE A 15 -11.22 -25.73 1.62
C ILE A 15 -12.39 -24.74 1.79
N ILE A 16 -13.58 -25.11 1.31
CA ILE A 16 -14.77 -24.24 1.32
C ILE A 16 -15.22 -23.94 2.76
N LYS A 17 -15.26 -24.96 3.62
CA LYS A 17 -15.66 -24.84 5.02
C LYS A 17 -14.77 -23.85 5.78
N GLU A 18 -13.46 -23.98 5.64
CA GLU A 18 -12.52 -23.12 6.35
C GLU A 18 -12.51 -21.68 5.79
N ILE A 19 -12.88 -21.49 4.52
CA ILE A 19 -13.10 -20.14 3.97
C ILE A 19 -14.33 -19.50 4.56
N PHE A 20 -15.43 -20.25 4.73
CA PHE A 20 -16.61 -19.76 5.42
C PHE A 20 -16.32 -19.45 6.90
N LYS A 21 -15.54 -20.30 7.58
CA LYS A 21 -15.10 -20.08 8.97
C LYS A 21 -14.12 -18.91 9.12
N SER A 22 -13.22 -18.69 8.17
CA SER A 22 -12.27 -17.57 8.25
C SER A 22 -12.92 -16.23 7.89
N SER A 23 -13.93 -16.24 7.01
CA SER A 23 -14.76 -15.05 6.73
C SER A 23 -15.48 -14.52 7.99
N TYR A 24 -15.66 -15.35 9.03
CA TYR A 24 -16.26 -14.99 10.32
C TYR A 24 -15.32 -14.18 11.22
N LYS A 25 -14.01 -14.49 11.25
CA LYS A 25 -13.06 -13.78 12.14
C LYS A 25 -12.86 -12.31 11.77
N SER A 26 -13.12 -11.94 10.51
CA SER A 26 -12.94 -10.57 10.02
C SER A 26 -14.15 -9.65 10.24
N ARG A 27 -15.33 -10.17 10.62
CA ARG A 27 -16.57 -9.39 10.80
C ARG A 27 -17.40 -9.92 11.97
N SER A 28 -17.15 -9.40 13.18
CA SER A 28 -17.79 -9.81 14.44
C SER A 28 -19.32 -9.65 14.52
N TYR A 29 -19.98 -9.12 13.49
CA TYR A 29 -21.43 -8.85 13.49
C TYR A 29 -22.26 -9.74 12.56
N LEU A 30 -21.67 -10.68 11.82
CA LEU A 30 -22.41 -11.61 10.94
C LEU A 30 -22.15 -13.07 11.34
N ALA A 31 -22.87 -13.53 12.36
CA ALA A 31 -22.88 -14.93 12.82
C ALA A 31 -23.42 -15.97 11.80
N ASN A 32 -23.62 -15.58 10.53
CA ASN A 32 -24.46 -16.29 9.57
C ASN A 32 -23.73 -17.00 8.42
N TYR A 33 -22.39 -17.09 8.40
CA TYR A 33 -21.66 -17.72 7.30
C TYR A 33 -21.14 -19.14 7.57
N GLU A 34 -21.04 -19.59 8.82
CA GLU A 34 -20.67 -20.98 9.13
C GLU A 34 -21.77 -21.95 8.65
N LEU A 35 -21.34 -23.15 8.23
CA LEU A 35 -22.24 -24.22 7.85
C LEU A 35 -22.67 -24.98 9.10
N SER A 36 -23.97 -25.12 9.35
CA SER A 36 -24.46 -25.97 10.44
C SER A 36 -24.08 -27.44 10.17
N PRO A 37 -24.05 -28.33 11.19
CA PRO A 37 -23.76 -29.75 10.98
C PRO A 37 -24.65 -30.41 9.91
N GLN A 38 -25.92 -29.98 9.82
CA GLN A 38 -26.83 -30.43 8.78
C GLN A 38 -26.42 -29.91 7.39
N MET A 39 -26.05 -28.62 7.28
CA MET A 39 -25.56 -28.04 6.03
C MET A 39 -24.26 -28.70 5.57
N GLU A 40 -23.34 -28.99 6.49
CA GLU A 40 -22.11 -29.72 6.19
C GLU A 40 -22.41 -31.10 5.62
N LYS A 41 -23.31 -31.86 6.28
CA LYS A 41 -23.71 -33.20 5.82
C LYS A 41 -24.30 -33.15 4.40
N ILE A 42 -25.25 -32.24 4.15
CA ILE A 42 -25.89 -32.07 2.83
C ILE A 42 -24.84 -31.70 1.78
N THR A 43 -24.00 -30.70 2.08
CA THR A 43 -22.96 -30.22 1.14
C THR A 43 -21.98 -31.33 0.78
N ARG A 44 -21.52 -32.13 1.76
CA ARG A 44 -20.60 -33.27 1.50
C ARG A 44 -21.24 -34.30 0.57
N VAL A 45 -22.48 -34.73 0.87
CA VAL A 45 -23.19 -35.72 0.06
C VAL A 45 -23.36 -35.22 -1.37
N VAL A 46 -23.82 -33.98 -1.55
CA VAL A 46 -24.03 -33.38 -2.87
C VAL A 46 -22.72 -33.21 -3.63
N LEU A 47 -21.64 -32.76 -2.97
CA LEU A 47 -20.32 -32.65 -3.60
C LEU A 47 -19.80 -34.01 -4.09
N ILE A 48 -19.98 -35.08 -3.31
CA ILE A 48 -19.58 -36.44 -3.70
C ILE A 48 -20.30 -36.85 -4.98
N GLU A 49 -21.62 -36.64 -5.06
CA GLU A 49 -22.41 -36.97 -6.26
C GLU A 49 -21.97 -36.16 -7.48
N CYS A 50 -21.70 -34.86 -7.31
CA CYS A 50 -21.15 -34.01 -8.37
C CYS A 50 -19.77 -34.47 -8.84
N VAL A 51 -18.89 -34.87 -7.92
CA VAL A 51 -17.52 -35.27 -8.25
C VAL A 51 -17.45 -36.65 -8.90
N ARG A 52 -18.33 -37.58 -8.50
CA ARG A 52 -18.44 -38.92 -9.10
C ARG A 52 -18.73 -38.86 -10.60
N ASN A 53 -19.58 -37.93 -11.04
CA ASN A 53 -19.91 -37.76 -12.45
C ASN A 53 -19.11 -36.59 -13.09
N PRO A 54 -18.17 -36.84 -14.02
CA PRO A 54 -17.41 -35.78 -14.69
C PRO A 54 -18.23 -34.65 -15.32
N HIS A 55 -19.45 -34.93 -15.80
CA HIS A 55 -20.33 -33.94 -16.42
C HIS A 55 -21.06 -33.06 -15.40
N LYS A 56 -21.05 -33.43 -14.12
CA LYS A 56 -21.66 -32.69 -13.01
C LYS A 56 -20.65 -31.87 -12.20
N ARG A 57 -19.38 -31.78 -12.65
CA ARG A 57 -18.30 -31.06 -11.95
C ARG A 57 -18.33 -29.55 -12.21
N ASN A 58 -19.48 -28.93 -11.98
CA ASN A 58 -19.66 -27.48 -12.08
C ASN A 58 -20.74 -27.02 -11.08
N PHE A 59 -20.79 -25.71 -10.80
CA PHE A 59 -21.72 -25.17 -9.82
C PHE A 59 -23.19 -25.31 -10.26
N LYS A 60 -23.50 -25.21 -11.55
CA LYS A 60 -24.88 -25.41 -12.06
C LYS A 60 -25.41 -26.79 -11.67
N ALA A 61 -24.61 -27.84 -11.86
CA ALA A 61 -24.94 -29.19 -11.45
C ALA A 61 -25.02 -29.32 -9.92
N PHE A 62 -24.11 -28.69 -9.16
CA PHE A 62 -24.18 -28.66 -7.70
C PHE A 62 -25.51 -28.09 -7.17
N PHE A 63 -25.99 -26.97 -7.71
CA PHE A 63 -27.29 -26.40 -7.34
C PHE A 63 -28.47 -27.30 -7.75
N ASN A 64 -28.38 -28.00 -8.88
CA ASN A 64 -29.39 -28.97 -9.27
C ASN A 64 -29.43 -30.18 -8.33
N GLU A 65 -28.28 -30.71 -7.95
CA GLU A 65 -28.16 -31.81 -6.99
C GLU A 65 -28.65 -31.42 -5.59
N LEU A 66 -28.49 -30.16 -5.17
CA LEU A 66 -29.10 -29.65 -3.94
C LEU A 66 -30.64 -29.73 -3.98
N LYS A 67 -31.25 -29.33 -5.10
CA LYS A 67 -32.71 -29.42 -5.30
C LYS A 67 -33.19 -30.87 -5.38
N ASP A 68 -32.43 -31.74 -6.02
CA ASP A 68 -32.77 -33.16 -6.09
C ASP A 68 -32.61 -33.85 -4.73
N TYR A 69 -31.62 -33.44 -3.93
CA TYR A 69 -31.51 -33.86 -2.53
C TYR A 69 -32.73 -33.41 -1.72
N GLU A 70 -33.15 -32.15 -1.84
CA GLU A 70 -34.35 -31.64 -1.19
C GLU A 70 -35.60 -32.47 -1.53
N LYS A 71 -35.82 -32.77 -2.82
CA LYS A 71 -36.94 -33.61 -3.28
C LYS A 71 -36.86 -35.05 -2.78
N LYS A 72 -35.65 -35.63 -2.71
CA LYS A 72 -35.45 -37.02 -2.27
C LYS A 72 -35.77 -37.21 -0.79
N TYR A 73 -35.50 -36.20 0.04
CA TYR A 73 -35.71 -36.23 1.49
C TYR A 73 -36.95 -35.43 1.94
N PHE A 74 -37.88 -35.18 1.01
CA PHE A 74 -39.07 -34.34 1.15
C PHE A 74 -40.13 -34.83 2.17
N GLY A 75 -39.84 -35.91 2.91
CA GLY A 75 -40.72 -36.51 3.93
C GLY A 75 -40.77 -35.75 5.27
N SER A 76 -40.63 -36.47 6.38
CA SER A 76 -40.95 -36.02 7.76
C SER A 76 -40.13 -34.84 8.35
N GLN A 77 -39.13 -34.30 7.64
CA GLN A 77 -38.28 -33.17 8.09
C GLN A 77 -38.32 -31.96 7.14
N LYS A 78 -39.44 -31.78 6.43
CA LYS A 78 -39.65 -30.84 5.31
C LYS A 78 -39.11 -29.43 5.52
N SER A 79 -39.37 -28.78 6.65
CA SER A 79 -38.96 -27.37 6.86
C SER A 79 -37.44 -27.24 7.06
N SER A 80 -36.83 -28.13 7.85
CA SER A 80 -35.42 -28.03 8.24
C SER A 80 -34.46 -28.32 7.09
N ILE A 81 -34.76 -29.31 6.24
CA ILE A 81 -33.93 -29.63 5.06
C ILE A 81 -34.05 -28.51 4.02
N SER A 82 -35.27 -28.05 3.72
CA SER A 82 -35.50 -26.97 2.76
C SER A 82 -34.81 -25.67 3.18
N MET A 83 -34.91 -25.31 4.47
CA MET A 83 -34.18 -24.18 5.05
C MET A 83 -32.67 -24.36 4.91
N SER A 84 -32.15 -25.57 5.17
CA SER A 84 -30.72 -25.85 5.03
C SER A 84 -30.23 -25.75 3.59
N VAL A 85 -31.00 -26.28 2.63
CA VAL A 85 -30.70 -26.19 1.20
C VAL A 85 -30.68 -24.73 0.77
N THR A 86 -31.74 -23.97 1.07
CA THR A 86 -31.81 -22.52 0.78
C THR A 86 -30.63 -21.76 1.39
N ALA A 87 -30.27 -22.10 2.63
CA ALA A 87 -29.15 -21.48 3.34
C ALA A 87 -27.78 -21.84 2.74
N ILE A 88 -27.61 -23.05 2.21
CA ILE A 88 -26.43 -23.44 1.43
C ILE A 88 -26.41 -22.66 0.12
N GLU A 89 -27.53 -22.61 -0.61
CA GLU A 89 -27.60 -21.90 -1.89
C GLU A 89 -27.16 -20.44 -1.75
N ASN A 90 -27.70 -19.73 -0.76
CA ASN A 90 -27.35 -18.35 -0.46
C ASN A 90 -25.85 -18.16 -0.14
N ARG A 91 -25.24 -19.09 0.60
CA ARG A 91 -23.79 -19.01 0.93
C ARG A 91 -22.91 -19.31 -0.28
N PHE A 92 -23.32 -20.25 -1.13
CA PHE A 92 -22.59 -20.66 -2.32
C PHE A 92 -22.79 -19.71 -3.51
N GLN A 93 -23.79 -18.82 -3.45
CA GLN A 93 -24.06 -17.80 -4.47
C GLN A 93 -22.83 -16.95 -4.79
N ARG A 94 -21.95 -16.71 -3.79
CA ARG A 94 -20.70 -15.96 -3.98
C ARG A 94 -19.75 -16.61 -4.99
N PHE A 95 -19.81 -17.94 -5.18
CA PHE A 95 -18.93 -18.65 -6.11
C PHE A 95 -19.39 -18.55 -7.55
N ILE A 96 -20.67 -18.21 -7.77
CA ILE A 96 -21.26 -18.09 -9.12
C ILE A 96 -21.54 -16.64 -9.55
N THR A 97 -21.25 -15.67 -8.68
CA THR A 97 -21.46 -14.25 -8.93
C THR A 97 -20.16 -13.45 -8.79
N GLY A 98 -20.15 -12.22 -9.30
CA GLY A 98 -19.01 -11.31 -9.16
C GLY A 98 -17.71 -11.81 -9.81
N VAL A 99 -16.58 -11.56 -9.16
CA VAL A 99 -15.25 -11.97 -9.66
C VAL A 99 -15.09 -13.49 -9.69
N LEU A 100 -15.49 -14.17 -8.62
CA LEU A 100 -15.40 -15.62 -8.53
C LEU A 100 -16.31 -16.30 -9.55
N GLY A 101 -17.51 -15.77 -9.79
CA GLY A 101 -18.41 -16.26 -10.84
C GLY A 101 -17.76 -16.29 -12.21
N ARG A 102 -16.99 -15.26 -12.58
CA ARG A 102 -16.26 -15.24 -13.86
C ARG A 102 -15.18 -16.31 -13.98
N ILE A 103 -14.69 -16.85 -12.86
CA ILE A 103 -13.63 -17.86 -12.82
C ILE A 103 -14.21 -19.26 -12.66
N LEU A 104 -15.22 -19.40 -11.79
CA LEU A 104 -15.72 -20.68 -11.29
C LEU A 104 -17.05 -21.10 -11.91
N ASN A 105 -17.88 -20.15 -12.38
CA ASN A 105 -19.16 -20.45 -13.02
C ASN A 105 -18.99 -20.83 -14.49
N THR A 106 -18.23 -21.90 -14.72
CA THR A 106 -18.02 -22.48 -16.05
C THR A 106 -18.61 -23.89 -16.11
N GLU A 107 -19.06 -24.32 -17.28
CA GLU A 107 -19.54 -25.69 -17.48
C GLU A 107 -18.39 -26.70 -17.43
N LYS A 108 -17.20 -26.30 -17.90
CA LYS A 108 -15.99 -27.11 -17.93
C LYS A 108 -14.77 -26.26 -17.60
N SER A 109 -13.85 -26.82 -16.81
CA SER A 109 -12.56 -26.18 -16.56
C SER A 109 -11.74 -26.11 -17.85
N ASN A 110 -11.18 -24.94 -18.13
CA ASN A 110 -10.23 -24.69 -19.20
C ASN A 110 -8.77 -24.74 -18.72
N VAL A 111 -8.53 -25.18 -17.48
CA VAL A 111 -7.20 -25.23 -16.86
C VAL A 111 -6.71 -26.67 -16.82
N ASN A 112 -5.62 -26.96 -17.55
CA ASN A 112 -4.97 -28.27 -17.48
C ASN A 112 -3.79 -28.26 -16.50
N PHE A 113 -4.03 -28.70 -15.27
CA PHE A 113 -2.98 -28.78 -14.26
C PHE A 113 -1.84 -29.73 -14.63
N GLN A 114 -2.05 -30.73 -15.49
CA GLN A 114 -0.96 -31.59 -15.96
C GLN A 114 0.03 -30.82 -16.85
N ASP A 115 -0.47 -29.93 -17.71
CA ASP A 115 0.39 -29.08 -18.55
C ASP A 115 1.09 -28.02 -17.71
N ILE A 116 0.41 -27.51 -16.68
CA ILE A 116 0.95 -26.50 -15.76
C ILE A 116 2.19 -27.01 -15.03
N MET A 117 2.15 -28.26 -14.54
CA MET A 117 3.29 -28.89 -13.85
C MET A 117 4.57 -28.98 -14.70
N ASN A 118 4.46 -28.89 -16.03
CA ASN A 118 5.58 -29.02 -16.96
C ASN A 118 6.07 -27.67 -17.50
N ARG A 119 5.60 -26.54 -16.94
CA ARG A 119 5.89 -25.19 -17.46
C ARG A 119 6.26 -24.22 -16.34
N LYS A 120 6.95 -23.14 -16.71
CA LYS A 120 7.23 -22.01 -15.81
C LYS A 120 6.04 -21.06 -15.85
N ILE A 121 5.24 -21.03 -14.78
CA ILE A 121 3.98 -20.30 -14.73
C ILE A 121 3.97 -19.37 -13.53
N ILE A 122 3.41 -18.17 -13.73
CA ILE A 122 3.13 -17.20 -12.68
C ILE A 122 1.62 -17.01 -12.65
N PHE A 123 0.99 -17.27 -11.51
CA PHE A 123 -0.41 -16.95 -11.27
C PHE A 123 -0.51 -15.56 -10.66
N ASP A 124 -0.80 -14.56 -11.48
CA ASP A 124 -1.08 -13.21 -11.00
C ASP A 124 -2.55 -13.10 -10.54
N LEU A 125 -2.75 -13.09 -9.23
CA LEU A 125 -4.06 -12.96 -8.59
C LEU A 125 -4.34 -11.51 -8.14
N SER A 126 -3.44 -10.56 -8.38
CA SER A 126 -3.63 -9.14 -8.00
C SER A 126 -4.88 -8.55 -8.65
N SER A 127 -5.17 -8.95 -9.88
CA SER A 127 -6.36 -8.53 -10.65
C SER A 127 -7.69 -8.83 -9.99
N ILE A 128 -7.73 -9.79 -9.05
CA ILE A 128 -8.95 -10.13 -8.29
C ILE A 128 -9.26 -9.02 -7.30
N ILE A 129 -8.26 -8.54 -6.57
CA ILE A 129 -8.41 -7.46 -5.60
C ILE A 129 -8.77 -6.16 -6.33
N TYR A 130 -8.11 -5.87 -7.46
CA TYR A 130 -8.42 -4.67 -8.27
C TYR A 130 -9.83 -4.67 -8.86
N LYS A 131 -10.44 -5.84 -9.07
CA LYS A 131 -11.77 -6.00 -9.69
C LYS A 131 -12.88 -6.25 -8.67
N GLU A 132 -12.78 -5.66 -7.47
CA GLU A 132 -13.77 -5.75 -6.38
C GLU A 132 -13.84 -7.12 -5.68
N GLY A 133 -12.83 -7.98 -5.86
CA GLY A 133 -12.68 -9.23 -5.10
C GLY A 133 -12.12 -8.99 -3.70
N THR A 134 -12.34 -9.96 -2.82
CA THR A 134 -11.86 -9.95 -1.43
C THR A 134 -10.56 -10.74 -1.26
N LYS A 135 -9.84 -10.53 -0.15
CA LYS A 135 -8.67 -11.36 0.18
C LYS A 135 -9.05 -12.82 0.39
N GLU A 136 -10.26 -13.08 0.87
CA GLU A 136 -10.85 -14.40 1.00
C GLU A 136 -11.04 -15.09 -0.37
N ASP A 137 -11.35 -14.34 -1.42
CA ASP A 137 -11.48 -14.88 -2.79
C ASP A 137 -10.11 -15.27 -3.35
N VAL A 138 -9.07 -14.45 -3.12
CA VAL A 138 -7.69 -14.79 -3.48
C VAL A 138 -7.24 -16.03 -2.71
N ARG A 139 -7.52 -16.07 -1.40
CA ARG A 139 -7.24 -17.22 -0.53
C ARG A 139 -7.92 -18.49 -1.05
N LEU A 140 -9.18 -18.45 -1.45
CA LEU A 140 -9.86 -19.60 -2.07
C LEU A 140 -9.08 -20.14 -3.26
N LEU A 141 -8.73 -19.26 -4.19
CA LEU A 141 -8.12 -19.66 -5.45
C LEU A 141 -6.71 -20.19 -5.26
N ILE A 142 -5.90 -19.58 -4.40
CA ILE A 142 -4.57 -20.11 -4.05
C ILE A 142 -4.68 -21.53 -3.50
N ASN A 143 -5.60 -21.77 -2.57
CA ASN A 143 -5.76 -23.09 -1.95
C ASN A 143 -6.31 -24.13 -2.95
N LEU A 144 -7.22 -23.75 -3.85
CA LEU A 144 -7.68 -24.63 -4.93
C LEU A 144 -6.55 -24.99 -5.90
N ILE A 145 -5.80 -23.99 -6.38
CA ILE A 145 -4.66 -24.19 -7.29
C ILE A 145 -3.63 -25.10 -6.63
N LEU A 146 -3.22 -24.79 -5.40
CA LEU A 146 -2.24 -25.57 -4.65
C LEU A 146 -2.72 -27.01 -4.46
N LYS A 147 -3.99 -27.23 -4.11
CA LYS A 147 -4.57 -28.57 -3.98
C LYS A 147 -4.53 -29.35 -5.30
N TYR A 148 -4.70 -28.72 -6.46
CA TYR A 148 -4.55 -29.41 -7.74
C TYR A 148 -3.08 -29.68 -8.08
N VAL A 149 -2.17 -28.77 -7.77
CA VAL A 149 -0.72 -28.97 -7.91
C VAL A 149 -0.26 -30.16 -7.06
N ILE A 150 -0.63 -30.20 -5.78
CA ILE A 150 -0.31 -31.30 -4.86
C ILE A 150 -0.87 -32.63 -5.39
N ASP A 151 -2.13 -32.67 -5.82
CA ASP A 151 -2.71 -33.89 -6.37
C ASP A 151 -1.99 -34.38 -7.63
N GLN A 152 -1.48 -33.48 -8.48
CA GLN A 152 -0.67 -33.88 -9.65
C GLN A 152 0.73 -34.35 -9.24
N ALA A 153 1.36 -33.70 -8.25
CA ALA A 153 2.63 -34.14 -7.69
C ALA A 153 2.51 -35.54 -7.08
N LEU A 154 1.44 -35.82 -6.32
CA LEU A 154 1.17 -37.15 -5.76
C LEU A 154 0.94 -38.22 -6.85
N ARG A 155 0.24 -37.86 -7.95
CA ARG A 155 0.02 -38.77 -9.08
C ARG A 155 1.29 -39.15 -9.84
N ARG A 156 2.30 -38.27 -9.85
CA ARG A 156 3.62 -38.58 -10.43
C ARG A 156 4.29 -39.76 -9.72
N GLY A 157 3.97 -39.95 -8.43
CA GLY A 157 4.57 -40.98 -7.59
C GLY A 157 5.94 -40.56 -7.06
N PRO A 158 6.56 -41.44 -6.23
CA PRO A 158 7.82 -41.14 -5.59
C PRO A 158 8.97 -40.94 -6.59
N THR A 159 9.84 -39.97 -6.33
CA THR A 159 11.04 -39.69 -7.14
C THR A 159 12.15 -39.14 -6.24
N PRO A 160 13.41 -39.58 -6.43
CA PRO A 160 14.56 -39.06 -5.69
C PRO A 160 14.98 -37.66 -6.16
N GLU A 161 14.57 -37.25 -7.37
CA GLU A 161 14.93 -35.98 -7.97
C GLU A 161 13.89 -34.90 -7.70
N LEU A 162 14.36 -33.66 -7.54
CA LEU A 162 13.52 -32.46 -7.56
C LEU A 162 12.97 -32.26 -8.98
N LYS A 163 11.65 -32.27 -9.12
CA LYS A 163 10.96 -32.17 -10.41
C LYS A 163 10.22 -30.84 -10.60
N HIS A 164 9.68 -30.26 -9.53
CA HIS A 164 8.88 -29.04 -9.63
C HIS A 164 9.00 -28.20 -8.34
N ILE A 165 8.92 -26.88 -8.52
CA ILE A 165 9.04 -25.89 -7.44
C ILE A 165 7.80 -25.00 -7.48
N VAL A 166 7.09 -24.91 -6.35
CA VAL A 166 6.00 -23.97 -6.14
C VAL A 166 6.48 -22.83 -5.27
N ILE A 167 6.31 -21.60 -5.74
CA ILE A 167 6.58 -20.39 -4.96
C ILE A 167 5.23 -19.78 -4.57
N LEU A 168 4.99 -19.65 -3.27
CA LEU A 168 3.78 -19.08 -2.71
C LEU A 168 4.12 -17.72 -2.11
N GLU A 169 3.81 -16.67 -2.86
CA GLU A 169 3.84 -15.30 -2.36
C GLU A 169 2.66 -15.08 -1.39
N ASP A 170 2.92 -14.38 -0.29
CA ASP A 170 1.97 -14.10 0.79
C ASP A 170 1.33 -15.37 1.39
N SER A 171 2.17 -16.33 1.79
CA SER A 171 1.75 -17.64 2.28
C SER A 171 0.93 -17.62 3.58
N GLN A 172 0.77 -16.45 4.23
CA GLN A 172 -0.23 -16.26 5.29
C GLN A 172 -1.68 -16.44 4.78
N LEU A 173 -1.90 -16.36 3.46
CA LEU A 173 -3.17 -16.67 2.82
C LEU A 173 -3.45 -18.18 2.74
N LEU A 174 -2.48 -19.05 3.03
CA LEU A 174 -2.72 -20.49 3.01
C LEU A 174 -3.70 -20.90 4.11
N VAL A 175 -4.55 -21.86 3.80
CA VAL A 175 -5.45 -22.46 4.78
C VAL A 175 -4.73 -23.65 5.42
N PRO A 176 -4.50 -23.65 6.74
CA PRO A 176 -3.76 -24.72 7.41
C PRO A 176 -4.41 -26.11 7.26
N GLU A 177 -5.74 -26.19 7.26
CA GLU A 177 -6.50 -27.46 7.25
C GLU A 177 -6.41 -28.19 5.90
N VAL A 178 -6.32 -27.46 4.79
CA VAL A 178 -6.11 -28.01 3.44
C VAL A 178 -4.80 -28.80 3.37
N LEU A 179 -3.83 -28.39 4.18
CA LEU A 179 -2.53 -29.06 4.27
C LEU A 179 -2.51 -30.22 5.29
N ARG A 180 -3.59 -30.45 6.03
CA ARG A 180 -3.69 -31.56 7.01
C ARG A 180 -4.59 -32.68 6.51
N GLU A 181 -5.52 -32.40 5.61
CA GLU A 181 -6.56 -33.35 5.18
C GLU A 181 -6.28 -34.03 3.81
N VAL A 182 -5.04 -34.42 3.54
CA VAL A 182 -4.78 -35.38 2.45
C VAL A 182 -5.02 -36.80 3.00
N PRO A 183 -6.14 -37.48 2.66
CA PRO A 183 -6.63 -38.63 3.42
C PRO A 183 -5.89 -39.96 3.16
N GLU A 184 -4.72 -39.93 2.54
CA GLU A 184 -4.00 -41.15 2.13
C GLU A 184 -2.85 -41.54 3.08
N THR A 185 -2.63 -40.80 4.17
CA THR A 185 -1.71 -41.19 5.23
C THR A 185 -2.37 -41.03 6.59
N THR A 186 -2.54 -42.13 7.29
CA THR A 186 -2.70 -42.15 8.74
C THR A 186 -1.61 -41.29 9.39
N LEU A 187 -2.02 -40.37 10.27
CA LEU A 187 -1.23 -39.38 11.03
C LEU A 187 -0.95 -38.07 10.26
N GLY A 188 -1.57 -36.99 10.74
CA GLY A 188 -1.71 -35.70 10.06
C GLY A 188 -0.50 -34.75 10.09
N GLU A 189 0.71 -35.26 9.82
CA GLU A 189 1.95 -34.47 9.82
C GLU A 189 2.63 -34.32 8.44
N ASP A 190 2.21 -35.08 7.43
CA ASP A 190 3.15 -35.44 6.36
C ASP A 190 2.99 -34.74 5.00
N ILE A 191 2.31 -33.61 4.82
CA ILE A 191 2.32 -33.01 3.47
C ILE A 191 3.72 -32.56 3.03
N PRO A 192 4.49 -31.75 3.78
CA PRO A 192 5.85 -31.40 3.37
C PRO A 192 6.73 -32.64 3.13
N LEU A 193 6.51 -33.71 3.89
CA LEU A 193 7.22 -34.99 3.76
C LEU A 193 6.78 -35.79 2.51
N LEU A 194 5.48 -35.81 2.21
CA LEU A 194 4.91 -36.40 1.01
C LEU A 194 5.33 -35.64 -0.25
N LEU A 195 5.32 -34.31 -0.20
CA LEU A 195 5.80 -33.47 -1.30
C LEU A 195 7.28 -33.75 -1.58
N ARG A 196 8.10 -33.89 -0.53
CA ARG A 196 9.50 -34.29 -0.68
C ARG A 196 9.65 -35.63 -1.38
N SER A 197 8.86 -36.65 -1.01
CA SER A 197 9.00 -37.99 -1.60
C SER A 197 8.63 -38.03 -3.08
N VAL A 198 7.77 -37.11 -3.53
CA VAL A 198 7.37 -36.99 -4.95
C VAL A 198 8.15 -35.94 -5.72
N GLY A 199 9.25 -35.41 -5.17
CA GLY A 199 10.13 -34.46 -5.88
C GLY A 199 9.51 -33.06 -6.04
N GLU A 200 8.70 -32.64 -5.08
CA GLU A 200 8.01 -31.35 -5.05
C GLU A 200 8.62 -30.45 -3.98
N ALA A 201 9.15 -29.28 -4.38
CA ALA A 201 9.62 -28.27 -3.43
C ALA A 201 8.63 -27.13 -3.31
N MET A 202 8.43 -26.65 -2.09
CA MET A 202 7.58 -25.51 -1.79
C MET A 202 8.41 -24.40 -1.15
N ILE A 203 8.36 -23.21 -1.73
CA ILE A 203 8.94 -21.98 -1.17
C ILE A 203 7.78 -21.10 -0.72
N SER A 204 7.65 -20.91 0.59
CA SER A 204 6.63 -20.05 1.18
C SER A 204 7.24 -18.72 1.59
N VAL A 205 6.69 -17.63 1.08
CA VAL A 205 7.12 -16.27 1.40
C VAL A 205 5.99 -15.58 2.15
N ALA A 206 6.24 -15.12 3.38
CA ALA A 206 5.28 -14.31 4.14
C ALA A 206 5.97 -13.13 4.81
N THR A 207 5.22 -12.04 4.92
CA THR A 207 5.64 -10.83 5.63
C THR A 207 5.61 -11.00 7.15
N ARG A 208 4.75 -11.89 7.64
CA ARG A 208 4.66 -12.31 9.04
C ARG A 208 4.75 -13.83 9.15
N PRO A 209 5.27 -14.39 10.24
CA PRO A 209 5.32 -15.84 10.49
C PRO A 209 3.93 -16.42 10.85
N GLN A 210 2.86 -15.95 10.19
CA GLN A 210 1.49 -16.44 10.31
C GLN A 210 1.23 -17.58 9.33
N ILE A 211 2.16 -18.54 9.31
CA ILE A 211 2.10 -19.75 8.49
C ILE A 211 1.85 -20.93 9.45
N SER A 212 1.32 -22.04 8.95
CA SER A 212 1.21 -23.27 9.74
C SER A 212 2.56 -23.63 10.38
N PRO A 213 2.60 -23.89 11.71
CA PRO A 213 3.78 -24.41 12.40
C PRO A 213 4.40 -25.62 11.69
N ASP A 214 3.55 -26.49 11.13
CA ASP A 214 3.96 -27.73 10.46
C ASP A 214 4.81 -27.42 9.21
N ILE A 215 4.47 -26.36 8.46
CA ILE A 215 5.26 -25.92 7.30
C ILE A 215 6.59 -25.34 7.75
N ILE A 216 6.58 -24.48 8.78
CA ILE A 216 7.80 -23.82 9.26
C ILE A 216 8.77 -24.87 9.81
N SER A 217 8.30 -25.77 10.68
CA SER A 217 9.11 -26.83 11.27
C SER A 217 9.74 -27.74 10.21
N ASN A 218 8.95 -28.19 9.22
CA ASN A 218 9.42 -29.09 8.16
C ASN A 218 10.21 -28.38 7.03
N SER A 219 10.38 -27.06 7.08
CA SER A 219 11.18 -26.33 6.10
C SER A 219 12.68 -26.58 6.30
N ALA A 220 13.31 -27.19 5.31
CA ALA A 220 14.75 -27.49 5.31
C ALA A 220 15.62 -26.22 5.31
N ILE A 221 15.14 -25.15 4.68
CA ILE A 221 15.80 -23.85 4.61
C ILE A 221 14.84 -22.80 5.17
N LYS A 222 15.33 -21.97 6.08
CA LYS A 222 14.61 -20.84 6.66
C LYS A 222 15.42 -19.58 6.40
N VAL A 223 14.79 -18.57 5.79
CA VAL A 223 15.43 -17.29 5.48
C VAL A 223 14.59 -16.19 6.11
N THR A 224 15.18 -15.48 7.06
CA THR A 224 14.51 -14.44 7.84
C THR A 224 15.16 -13.10 7.55
N PHE A 225 14.37 -12.20 6.97
CA PHE A 225 14.73 -10.79 6.83
C PHE A 225 14.33 -10.01 8.08
N LYS A 226 14.56 -8.69 8.08
CA LYS A 226 14.17 -7.81 9.17
C LYS A 226 12.70 -8.00 9.56
N LEU A 227 12.45 -8.19 10.85
CA LEU A 227 11.12 -8.23 11.45
C LEU A 227 10.98 -7.11 12.47
N ASN A 228 9.85 -6.39 12.45
CA ASN A 228 9.65 -5.21 13.31
C ASN A 228 8.84 -5.54 14.58
N GLN A 229 8.02 -6.58 14.57
CA GLN A 229 7.13 -6.92 15.69
C GLN A 229 7.81 -7.92 16.64
N ALA A 230 7.73 -7.65 17.94
CA ALA A 230 8.32 -8.49 18.98
C ALA A 230 7.79 -9.93 18.95
N ASP A 231 6.48 -10.10 18.77
CA ASP A 231 5.86 -11.43 18.70
C ASP A 231 6.35 -12.24 17.49
N ASP A 232 6.66 -11.56 16.38
CA ASP A 232 7.13 -12.21 15.17
C ASP A 232 8.59 -12.66 15.30
N THR A 233 9.44 -11.83 15.91
CA THR A 233 10.84 -12.17 16.16
C THR A 233 10.97 -13.31 17.15
N ILE A 234 10.20 -13.32 18.24
CA ILE A 234 10.17 -14.43 19.21
C ILE A 234 9.75 -15.75 18.53
N LYS A 235 8.70 -15.72 17.71
CA LYS A 235 8.25 -16.91 16.98
C LYS A 235 9.33 -17.44 16.04
N VAL A 236 9.96 -16.56 15.26
CA VAL A 236 10.99 -16.98 14.30
C VAL A 236 12.26 -17.45 15.00
N ALA A 237 12.66 -16.80 16.09
CA ALA A 237 13.78 -17.23 16.92
C ALA A 237 13.59 -18.67 17.40
N LYS A 238 12.37 -19.02 17.84
CA LYS A 238 12.04 -20.40 18.23
C LYS A 238 12.22 -21.41 17.09
N TYR A 239 11.81 -21.08 15.87
CA TYR A 239 11.94 -21.99 14.72
C TYR A 239 13.34 -22.06 14.10
N GLN A 240 14.20 -21.09 14.41
CA GLN A 240 15.59 -21.03 13.94
C GLN A 240 16.60 -21.34 15.05
N ASN A 241 16.15 -21.69 16.25
CA ASN A 241 16.98 -21.92 17.44
C ASN A 241 17.91 -20.74 17.74
N LEU A 242 17.39 -19.52 17.66
CA LEU A 242 18.13 -18.31 18.01
C LEU A 242 18.06 -18.07 19.53
N ASN A 243 19.16 -17.61 20.11
CA ASN A 243 19.17 -17.12 21.49
C ASN A 243 18.56 -15.71 21.60
N GLU A 244 18.39 -15.19 22.81
CA GLU A 244 17.76 -13.87 23.04
C GLU A 244 18.54 -12.73 22.37
N GLU A 245 19.87 -12.77 22.37
CA GLU A 245 20.69 -11.76 21.71
C GLU A 245 20.48 -11.80 20.17
N GLN A 246 20.49 -13.00 19.58
CA GLN A 246 20.25 -13.27 18.16
C GLN A 246 18.84 -12.89 17.72
N GLU A 247 17.83 -13.05 18.56
CA GLU A 247 16.46 -12.58 18.33
C GLU A 247 16.42 -11.06 18.17
N GLN A 248 17.14 -10.31 19.01
CA GLN A 248 17.21 -8.86 18.91
C GLN A 248 17.85 -8.40 17.60
N TYR A 249 18.83 -9.15 17.07
CA TYR A 249 19.43 -8.86 15.76
C TYR A 249 18.42 -8.92 14.60
N LEU A 250 17.35 -9.72 14.69
CA LEU A 250 16.29 -9.76 13.66
C LEU A 250 15.60 -8.40 13.49
N ARG A 251 15.51 -7.60 14.57
CA ARG A 251 14.94 -6.25 14.55
C ARG A 251 15.88 -5.21 13.94
N LEU A 252 17.18 -5.44 14.07
CA LEU A 252 18.25 -4.53 13.64
C LEU A 252 18.81 -4.87 12.25
N THR A 253 18.44 -6.03 11.70
CA THR A 253 18.91 -6.50 10.39
C THR A 253 18.62 -5.45 9.31
N LYS A 254 19.64 -5.12 8.50
CA LYS A 254 19.49 -4.07 7.47
C LYS A 254 18.74 -4.62 6.26
N LYS A 255 18.23 -3.71 5.41
CA LYS A 255 17.69 -4.09 4.10
C LYS A 255 18.74 -4.91 3.35
N GLN A 256 18.30 -5.95 2.64
CA GLN A 256 19.17 -6.90 1.91
C GLN A 256 20.05 -7.79 2.79
N GLU A 257 19.81 -7.86 4.09
CA GLU A 257 20.46 -8.82 4.97
C GLU A 257 19.42 -9.80 5.51
N ALA A 258 19.84 -11.05 5.70
CA ALA A 258 18.98 -12.09 6.23
C ALA A 258 19.75 -13.07 7.10
N ILE A 259 19.06 -13.70 8.04
CA ILE A 259 19.52 -14.85 8.80
C ILE A 259 19.00 -16.12 8.13
N VAL A 260 19.91 -17.04 7.83
CA VAL A 260 19.63 -18.29 7.14
C VAL A 260 19.92 -19.46 8.05
N THR A 261 18.98 -20.39 8.10
CA THR A 261 19.16 -21.72 8.69
C THR A 261 18.97 -22.76 7.58
N THR A 262 19.84 -23.76 7.53
CA THR A 262 19.78 -24.85 6.55
C THR A 262 20.32 -26.13 7.18
N LEU A 263 19.90 -27.29 6.66
CA LEU A 263 20.31 -28.59 7.19
C LEU A 263 21.82 -28.84 7.16
N ASN A 264 22.53 -28.22 6.21
CA ASN A 264 23.98 -28.43 6.03
C ASN A 264 24.85 -27.62 7.00
N PHE A 265 24.25 -26.66 7.72
CA PHE A 265 24.97 -25.79 8.64
C PHE A 265 24.28 -25.80 10.00
N PRO A 266 24.95 -26.27 11.07
CA PRO A 266 24.31 -26.46 12.37
C PRO A 266 23.88 -25.14 13.03
N TYR A 267 24.53 -24.04 12.65
CA TYR A 267 24.27 -22.71 13.21
C TYR A 267 23.66 -21.78 12.16
N PRO A 268 22.68 -20.95 12.55
CA PRO A 268 22.18 -19.87 11.70
C PRO A 268 23.32 -18.91 11.33
N PHE A 269 23.34 -18.46 10.09
CA PHE A 269 24.35 -17.54 9.58
C PHE A 269 23.72 -16.39 8.81
N ARG A 270 24.43 -15.27 8.77
CA ARG A 270 23.98 -14.06 8.07
C ARG A 270 24.42 -14.09 6.61
N ILE A 271 23.51 -13.69 5.73
CA ILE A 271 23.81 -13.43 4.32
C ILE A 271 23.50 -11.98 3.97
N LYS A 272 24.12 -11.51 2.89
CA LYS A 272 23.78 -10.25 2.23
C LYS A 272 23.35 -10.55 0.80
N THR A 273 22.17 -10.08 0.42
CA THR A 273 21.62 -10.23 -0.92
C THR A 273 22.17 -9.14 -1.86
N VAL A 274 22.24 -9.45 -3.14
CA VAL A 274 22.67 -8.52 -4.19
C VAL A 274 21.45 -7.82 -4.76
N THR A 275 21.56 -6.51 -5.03
CA THR A 275 20.52 -5.78 -5.75
C THR A 275 20.44 -6.29 -7.19
N SER A 276 19.28 -6.81 -7.57
CA SER A 276 18.95 -7.06 -8.98
C SER A 276 18.01 -5.95 -9.46
N TYR A 277 18.23 -5.44 -10.67
CA TYR A 277 17.32 -4.51 -11.32
C TYR A 277 16.34 -5.32 -12.17
N PRO A 278 15.09 -5.52 -11.73
CA PRO A 278 14.14 -6.30 -12.50
C PRO A 278 13.85 -5.59 -13.82
N LYS A 279 13.82 -6.35 -14.93
CA LYS A 279 13.26 -5.86 -16.18
C LYS A 279 11.75 -5.68 -15.98
N THR A 280 11.24 -4.49 -16.23
CA THR A 280 9.80 -4.24 -16.22
C THR A 280 9.17 -4.97 -17.40
N ILE A 281 8.16 -5.80 -17.11
CA ILE A 281 7.34 -6.48 -18.12
C ILE A 281 6.01 -5.75 -18.19
N THR A 282 5.52 -5.44 -19.40
CA THR A 282 4.23 -4.77 -19.59
C THR A 282 3.09 -5.77 -19.76
N ASP A 283 1.84 -5.34 -19.51
CA ASP A 283 0.64 -6.16 -19.80
C ASP A 283 0.57 -6.63 -21.26
N VAL A 284 1.12 -5.83 -22.18
CA VAL A 284 1.19 -6.17 -23.61
C VAL A 284 2.13 -7.35 -23.83
N ASP A 285 3.29 -7.35 -23.16
CA ASP A 285 4.25 -8.45 -23.22
C ASP A 285 3.65 -9.74 -22.64
N ILE A 286 2.95 -9.63 -21.50
CA ILE A 286 2.23 -10.74 -20.87
C ILE A 286 1.17 -11.28 -21.84
N LYS A 287 0.33 -10.41 -22.42
CA LYS A 287 -0.74 -10.82 -23.33
C LYS A 287 -0.19 -11.47 -24.60
N LYS A 288 0.90 -10.94 -25.16
CA LYS A 288 1.58 -11.52 -26.34
C LYS A 288 2.15 -12.89 -26.02
N HIS A 289 2.77 -13.05 -24.84
CA HIS A 289 3.30 -14.32 -24.38
C HIS A 289 2.16 -15.34 -24.18
N ASN A 290 1.10 -14.96 -23.47
CA ASN A 290 -0.03 -15.84 -23.21
C ASN A 290 -0.74 -16.25 -24.51
N LYS A 291 -0.96 -15.34 -25.47
CA LYS A 291 -1.52 -15.68 -26.79
C LYS A 291 -0.67 -16.69 -27.57
N LYS A 292 0.65 -16.64 -27.42
CA LYS A 292 1.57 -17.58 -28.07
C LYS A 292 1.43 -18.99 -27.51
N PHE A 293 1.22 -19.13 -26.20
CA PHE A 293 1.24 -20.43 -25.52
C PHE A 293 -0.15 -20.99 -25.20
N TYR A 294 -1.18 -20.15 -25.21
CA TYR A 294 -2.57 -20.47 -24.91
C TYR A 294 -3.53 -19.77 -25.89
N PRO A 295 -3.35 -19.91 -27.22
CA PRO A 295 -4.16 -19.20 -28.22
C PRO A 295 -5.67 -19.43 -28.03
N GLU A 296 -6.07 -20.65 -27.65
CA GLU A 296 -7.44 -21.07 -27.37
C GLU A 296 -8.13 -20.23 -26.28
N MET A 297 -7.38 -19.76 -25.27
CA MET A 297 -7.93 -18.90 -24.22
C MET A 297 -8.24 -17.48 -24.72
N TYR A 298 -7.71 -17.10 -25.89
CA TYR A 298 -7.89 -15.80 -26.52
C TYR A 298 -8.65 -15.88 -27.85
N GLU A 299 -9.17 -17.04 -28.24
CA GLU A 299 -9.98 -17.20 -29.46
C GLU A 299 -11.29 -16.40 -29.36
N HIS A 300 -11.96 -16.42 -28.21
CA HIS A 300 -13.19 -15.65 -27.98
C HIS A 300 -12.97 -14.13 -27.89
N GLU A 301 -11.73 -13.63 -27.75
CA GLU A 301 -11.50 -12.18 -27.92
C GLU A 301 -11.78 -11.73 -29.36
N LYS A 302 -11.63 -12.63 -30.35
CA LYS A 302 -12.02 -12.31 -31.74
C LYS A 302 -13.54 -12.26 -31.87
N GLU A 303 -14.27 -13.16 -31.20
CA GLU A 303 -15.74 -13.21 -31.25
C GLU A 303 -16.41 -12.08 -30.46
N ILE A 304 -15.88 -11.67 -29.30
CA ILE A 304 -16.44 -10.54 -28.52
C ILE A 304 -16.32 -9.23 -29.31
N ILE A 305 -15.24 -9.03 -30.05
CA ILE A 305 -15.07 -7.86 -30.93
C ILE A 305 -16.09 -7.91 -32.08
N ILE A 306 -16.39 -9.09 -32.62
CA ILE A 306 -17.37 -9.27 -33.70
C ILE A 306 -18.81 -9.10 -33.18
N ASP A 307 -19.15 -9.64 -32.01
CA ASP A 307 -20.50 -9.54 -31.42
C ASP A 307 -20.81 -8.11 -30.95
N ASP A 308 -19.81 -7.38 -30.41
CA ASP A 308 -19.95 -5.95 -30.13
C ASP A 308 -20.07 -5.10 -31.40
N GLN A 309 -19.38 -5.46 -32.49
CA GLN A 309 -19.52 -4.79 -33.80
C GLN A 309 -20.89 -5.05 -34.44
N ILE A 310 -21.40 -6.28 -34.35
CA ILE A 310 -22.73 -6.67 -34.86
C ILE A 310 -23.84 -6.02 -34.02
N ARG A 311 -23.72 -6.00 -32.68
CA ARG A 311 -24.65 -5.27 -31.80
C ARG A 311 -24.59 -3.76 -32.00
N HIS A 312 -23.44 -3.21 -32.35
CA HIS A 312 -23.32 -1.81 -32.76
C HIS A 312 -24.05 -1.56 -34.08
N GLN A 313 -23.86 -2.43 -35.09
CA GLN A 313 -24.52 -2.30 -36.38
C GLN A 313 -26.05 -2.38 -36.28
N ILE A 314 -26.58 -3.32 -35.48
CA ILE A 314 -28.04 -3.50 -35.27
C ILE A 314 -28.64 -2.32 -34.50
N LYS A 315 -27.95 -1.80 -33.47
CA LYS A 315 -28.39 -0.59 -32.74
C LYS A 315 -28.29 0.68 -33.58
N THR A 316 -27.31 0.78 -34.49
CA THR A 316 -27.23 1.92 -35.42
C THR A 316 -28.36 1.88 -36.45
N SER A 317 -28.81 0.72 -36.92
CA SER A 317 -29.96 0.65 -37.85
C SER A 317 -31.29 1.02 -37.20
N GLU A 318 -31.52 0.65 -35.93
CA GLU A 318 -32.76 1.01 -35.21
C GLU A 318 -32.77 2.47 -34.72
N ALA A 319 -31.59 3.03 -34.39
CA ALA A 319 -31.45 4.44 -34.01
C ALA A 319 -31.50 5.41 -35.21
N VAL A 320 -31.12 4.95 -36.41
CA VAL A 320 -31.14 5.78 -37.64
C VAL A 320 -32.56 5.98 -38.18
N VAL A 321 -33.48 5.04 -37.97
CA VAL A 321 -34.89 5.20 -38.38
C VAL A 321 -35.69 6.10 -37.43
N LYS A 322 -35.25 6.27 -36.17
CA LYS A 322 -35.95 7.09 -35.16
C LYS A 322 -35.45 8.53 -35.02
N ASN A 323 -34.30 8.88 -35.57
CA ASN A 323 -33.69 10.22 -35.42
C ASN A 323 -33.58 11.04 -36.71
N TYR A 324 -34.27 10.64 -37.79
CA TYR A 324 -34.20 11.38 -39.07
C TYR A 324 -35.21 12.54 -39.20
N GLU A 325 -36.04 12.82 -38.18
CA GLU A 325 -37.03 13.91 -38.25
C GLU A 325 -36.70 15.17 -37.43
N GLU A 326 -35.63 15.21 -36.64
CA GLU A 326 -35.31 16.43 -35.89
C GLU A 326 -33.86 16.89 -36.09
N THR A 327 -33.75 18.14 -36.55
CA THR A 327 -32.57 19.02 -36.61
C THR A 327 -31.67 18.96 -37.86
N LYS A 328 -32.13 19.67 -38.89
CA LYS A 328 -31.27 20.49 -39.75
C LYS A 328 -30.69 21.63 -38.92
N ILE A 329 -29.42 21.58 -38.52
CA ILE A 329 -28.60 22.78 -38.27
C ILE A 329 -27.18 22.57 -38.83
N SER A 330 -26.69 23.66 -39.40
CA SER A 330 -25.57 23.91 -40.31
C SER A 330 -24.38 22.93 -40.39
N LYS A 331 -24.09 22.55 -41.64
CA LYS A 331 -22.77 22.20 -42.16
C LYS A 331 -21.79 23.38 -42.00
N ASN A 332 -20.68 23.13 -41.32
CA ASN A 332 -19.30 23.56 -41.63
C ASN A 332 -18.52 23.69 -40.31
N ASP A 333 -17.95 22.58 -39.86
CA ASP A 333 -16.52 22.48 -39.52
C ASP A 333 -16.19 21.11 -38.89
N THR A 334 -15.40 20.34 -39.63
CA THR A 334 -14.57 19.19 -39.23
C THR A 334 -15.26 17.98 -38.58
N ALA A 335 -15.21 16.86 -39.32
CA ALA A 335 -15.53 15.53 -38.82
C ALA A 335 -14.73 15.23 -37.55
N PHE A 336 -15.43 14.91 -36.46
CA PHE A 336 -14.81 14.46 -35.21
C PHE A 336 -14.36 13.00 -35.41
N ASP A 337 -13.07 12.79 -35.69
CA ASP A 337 -12.52 11.45 -35.92
C ASP A 337 -12.35 10.69 -34.59
N GLU A 338 -13.32 9.84 -34.29
CA GLU A 338 -13.38 9.05 -33.06
C GLU A 338 -12.21 8.04 -32.94
N LYS A 339 -11.58 7.65 -34.06
CA LYS A 339 -10.38 6.78 -34.03
C LYS A 339 -9.14 7.51 -33.51
N GLU A 340 -8.94 8.77 -33.88
CA GLU A 340 -7.79 9.55 -33.42
C GLU A 340 -7.93 9.92 -31.94
N VAL A 341 -9.16 10.16 -31.48
CA VAL A 341 -9.48 10.42 -30.06
C VAL A 341 -9.18 9.19 -29.18
N ASN A 342 -9.59 7.99 -29.62
CA ASN A 342 -9.29 6.76 -28.90
C ASN A 342 -7.79 6.41 -28.89
N ARG A 343 -7.01 6.92 -29.86
CA ARG A 343 -5.54 6.76 -29.86
C ARG A 343 -4.83 7.64 -28.83
N LEU A 344 -5.40 8.80 -28.52
CA LEU A 344 -4.77 9.79 -27.63
C LEU A 344 -5.16 9.59 -26.15
N LEU A 345 -6.25 8.89 -25.86
CA LEU A 345 -6.78 8.69 -24.51
C LEU A 345 -6.31 7.36 -23.90
N SER A 346 -6.07 7.38 -22.60
CA SER A 346 -5.89 6.15 -21.82
C SER A 346 -7.18 5.33 -21.77
N SER A 347 -7.07 4.03 -21.51
CA SER A 347 -8.22 3.11 -21.41
C SER A 347 -9.27 3.57 -20.39
N TRP A 348 -8.83 4.22 -19.30
CA TRP A 348 -9.72 4.79 -18.28
C TRP A 348 -10.41 6.08 -18.76
N GLU A 349 -9.68 6.98 -19.42
CA GLU A 349 -10.28 8.19 -20.01
C GLU A 349 -11.34 7.81 -21.07
N ILE A 350 -11.09 6.80 -21.91
CA ILE A 350 -12.04 6.31 -22.91
C ILE A 350 -13.36 5.89 -22.25
N LYS A 351 -13.30 5.21 -21.10
CA LYS A 351 -14.49 4.77 -20.35
C LYS A 351 -15.29 5.96 -19.80
N CYS A 352 -14.62 7.00 -19.31
CA CYS A 352 -15.28 8.25 -18.88
C CYS A 352 -15.82 9.08 -20.06
N PHE A 353 -15.25 8.90 -21.25
CA PHE A 353 -15.64 9.59 -22.48
C PHE A 353 -16.92 9.05 -23.13
N GLN A 354 -17.29 7.79 -22.89
CA GLN A 354 -18.42 7.13 -23.58
C GLN A 354 -19.76 7.84 -23.38
N ASN A 355 -19.96 8.53 -22.26
CA ASN A 355 -21.22 9.17 -21.89
C ASN A 355 -21.22 10.70 -22.04
N LEU A 356 -20.19 11.30 -22.65
CA LEU A 356 -20.10 12.74 -22.88
C LEU A 356 -20.66 13.13 -24.25
N THR A 357 -21.34 14.28 -24.32
CA THR A 357 -21.74 14.85 -25.62
C THR A 357 -20.51 15.28 -26.42
N ILE A 358 -20.67 15.41 -27.74
CA ILE A 358 -19.58 15.77 -28.66
C ILE A 358 -18.90 17.08 -28.22
N ASP A 359 -19.67 18.05 -27.73
CA ASP A 359 -19.15 19.34 -27.26
C ASP A 359 -18.22 19.19 -26.04
N TYR A 360 -18.59 18.37 -25.05
CA TYR A 360 -17.72 18.09 -23.91
C TYR A 360 -16.47 17.29 -24.32
N LYS A 361 -16.60 16.35 -25.26
CA LYS A 361 -15.44 15.61 -25.79
C LYS A 361 -14.44 16.55 -26.49
N ARG A 362 -14.93 17.41 -27.39
CA ARG A 362 -14.10 18.43 -28.07
C ARG A 362 -13.46 19.39 -27.08
N MET A 363 -14.24 19.85 -26.10
CA MET A 363 -13.75 20.77 -25.07
C MET A 363 -12.64 20.12 -24.22
N PHE A 364 -12.80 18.87 -23.82
CA PHE A 364 -11.78 18.18 -23.05
C PHE A 364 -10.47 18.02 -23.83
N LEU A 365 -10.54 17.69 -25.13
CA LEU A 365 -9.33 17.58 -25.95
C LEU A 365 -8.57 18.91 -26.06
N LYS A 366 -9.29 20.03 -26.21
CA LYS A 366 -8.69 21.37 -26.15
C LYS A 366 -8.09 21.63 -24.76
N LEU A 367 -8.84 21.36 -23.71
CA LEU A 367 -8.41 21.55 -22.33
C LEU A 367 -7.18 20.71 -21.98
N ARG A 368 -7.11 19.45 -22.46
CA ARG A 368 -5.98 18.55 -22.23
C ARG A 368 -4.68 19.07 -22.86
N LYS A 369 -4.75 19.65 -24.06
CA LYS A 369 -3.60 20.31 -24.68
C LYS A 369 -3.15 21.52 -23.85
N THR A 370 -4.12 22.30 -23.36
CA THR A 370 -3.89 23.47 -22.51
C THR A 370 -3.29 23.10 -21.15
N LEU A 371 -3.73 21.99 -20.54
CA LEU A 371 -3.33 21.51 -19.21
C LEU A 371 -2.13 20.54 -19.24
N SER A 372 -1.21 20.73 -20.19
CA SER A 372 0.11 20.07 -20.15
C SER A 372 0.88 20.42 -18.86
N GLU A 373 0.61 21.61 -18.32
CA GLU A 373 1.03 22.14 -17.02
C GLU A 373 -0.19 22.68 -16.26
N PRO A 374 -0.17 22.76 -14.91
CA PRO A 374 -1.24 23.35 -14.14
C PRO A 374 -1.44 24.83 -14.47
N LYS A 375 -2.68 25.21 -14.80
CA LYS A 375 -3.02 26.58 -15.18
C LYS A 375 -4.17 27.13 -14.35
N SER A 376 -4.14 28.43 -14.09
CA SER A 376 -5.22 29.12 -13.41
C SER A 376 -6.46 29.24 -14.31
N LEU A 377 -7.60 29.54 -13.70
CA LEU A 377 -8.84 29.72 -14.46
C LEU A 377 -8.69 30.79 -15.54
N ASN A 378 -7.98 31.89 -15.24
CA ASN A 378 -7.75 32.99 -16.17
C ASN A 378 -6.81 32.60 -17.32
N GLU A 379 -5.77 31.81 -17.03
CA GLU A 379 -4.85 31.29 -18.05
C GLU A 379 -5.57 30.33 -19.01
N ILE A 380 -6.41 29.43 -18.48
CA ILE A 380 -7.20 28.50 -19.29
C ILE A 380 -8.24 29.26 -20.11
N SER A 381 -8.94 30.21 -19.50
CA SER A 381 -9.92 31.11 -20.12
C SER A 381 -9.32 31.85 -21.31
N LYS A 382 -8.14 32.47 -21.12
CA LYS A 382 -7.40 33.17 -22.17
C LYS A 382 -6.94 32.22 -23.29
N HIS A 383 -6.45 31.03 -22.94
CA HIS A 383 -5.95 30.06 -23.93
C HIS A 383 -7.07 29.42 -24.77
N LEU A 384 -8.25 29.23 -24.18
CA LEU A 384 -9.41 28.65 -24.85
C LEU A 384 -10.33 29.69 -25.49
N GLY A 385 -10.12 30.99 -25.21
CA GLY A 385 -10.97 32.07 -25.71
C GLY A 385 -12.40 32.05 -25.16
N LEU A 386 -12.59 31.54 -23.93
CA LEU A 386 -13.91 31.37 -23.31
C LEU A 386 -14.07 32.30 -22.12
N LYS A 387 -15.29 32.75 -21.84
CA LYS A 387 -15.57 33.48 -20.58
C LYS A 387 -15.41 32.54 -19.39
N SER A 388 -14.90 33.05 -18.26
CA SER A 388 -14.61 32.25 -17.06
C SER A 388 -15.84 31.53 -16.49
N GLU A 389 -17.04 32.11 -16.63
CA GLU A 389 -18.31 31.50 -16.22
C GLU A 389 -18.66 30.26 -17.05
N GLU A 390 -18.48 30.35 -18.36
CA GLU A 390 -18.74 29.25 -19.29
C GLU A 390 -17.72 28.12 -19.08
N LEU A 391 -16.44 28.48 -18.93
CA LEU A 391 -15.37 27.53 -18.65
C LEU A 391 -15.60 26.76 -17.34
N ASN A 392 -16.09 27.44 -16.29
CA ASN A 392 -16.36 26.80 -15.01
C ASN A 392 -17.39 25.67 -15.11
N LYS A 393 -18.37 25.76 -16.02
CA LYS A 393 -19.34 24.67 -16.28
C LYS A 393 -18.63 23.40 -16.76
N TYR A 394 -17.69 23.54 -17.70
CA TYR A 394 -16.90 22.43 -18.22
C TYR A 394 -15.95 21.87 -17.16
N LEU A 395 -15.23 22.73 -16.43
CA LEU A 395 -14.28 22.31 -15.40
C LEU A 395 -14.97 21.53 -14.29
N LYS A 396 -16.12 21.99 -13.78
CA LYS A 396 -16.91 21.25 -12.77
C LYS A 396 -17.33 19.87 -13.27
N LYS A 397 -17.73 19.75 -14.54
CA LYS A 397 -18.12 18.47 -15.12
C LYS A 397 -16.92 17.52 -15.23
N PHE A 398 -15.79 18.00 -15.72
CA PHE A 398 -14.57 17.20 -15.83
C PHE A 398 -13.98 16.80 -14.48
N GLU A 399 -14.09 17.68 -13.48
CA GLU A 399 -13.73 17.40 -12.09
C GLU A 399 -14.62 16.29 -11.51
N SER A 400 -15.94 16.34 -11.73
CA SER A 400 -16.86 15.28 -11.28
C SER A 400 -16.58 13.91 -11.90
N LEU A 401 -16.00 13.91 -13.11
CA LEU A 401 -15.57 12.71 -13.83
C LEU A 401 -14.13 12.31 -13.50
N ARG A 402 -13.46 13.04 -12.60
CA ARG A 402 -12.06 12.87 -12.21
C ARG A 402 -11.08 12.96 -13.40
N LEU A 403 -11.44 13.66 -14.47
CA LEU A 403 -10.56 13.86 -15.61
C LEU A 403 -9.53 14.97 -15.35
N ILE A 404 -9.90 15.92 -14.49
CA ILE A 404 -9.04 16.99 -13.99
C ILE A 404 -9.20 17.10 -12.47
N SER A 405 -8.19 17.68 -11.83
CA SER A 405 -8.24 18.12 -10.43
C SER A 405 -7.72 19.55 -10.36
N TYR A 406 -7.82 20.15 -9.18
CA TYR A 406 -7.17 21.41 -8.90
C TYR A 406 -6.36 21.31 -7.61
N ASN A 407 -5.32 22.12 -7.54
CA ASN A 407 -4.55 22.34 -6.33
C ASN A 407 -4.31 23.84 -6.15
N PHE A 408 -4.05 24.25 -4.92
CA PHE A 408 -3.63 25.62 -4.61
C PHE A 408 -2.11 25.68 -4.71
N PHE A 409 -1.62 26.37 -5.72
CA PHE A 409 -0.20 26.57 -5.95
C PHE A 409 0.23 27.91 -5.37
N PRO A 410 1.41 28.01 -4.73
CA PRO A 410 1.96 29.31 -4.41
C PRO A 410 2.20 30.10 -5.70
N ASN A 411 1.80 31.37 -5.71
CA ASN A 411 2.22 32.28 -6.77
C ASN A 411 3.68 32.70 -6.46
N PHE A 412 4.57 32.64 -7.44
CA PHE A 412 6.00 32.89 -7.20
C PHE A 412 6.33 34.36 -7.01
N ASP A 413 5.49 35.24 -7.56
CA ASP A 413 5.67 36.69 -7.53
C ASP A 413 4.81 37.36 -6.43
N SER A 414 4.08 36.57 -5.62
CA SER A 414 3.28 37.12 -4.51
C SER A 414 3.07 36.11 -3.38
N GLU A 415 2.76 36.59 -2.17
CA GLU A 415 2.48 35.70 -1.03
C GLU A 415 1.13 34.93 -1.13
N LYS A 416 0.39 35.09 -2.23
CA LYS A 416 -0.94 34.49 -2.41
C LYS A 416 -0.85 33.10 -3.03
N THR A 417 -1.81 32.24 -2.70
CA THR A 417 -2.01 30.98 -3.43
C THR A 417 -3.01 31.19 -4.56
N GLU A 418 -2.77 30.52 -5.68
CA GLU A 418 -3.64 30.54 -6.85
C GLU A 418 -4.19 29.13 -7.08
N LYS A 419 -5.51 29.04 -7.31
CA LYS A 419 -6.17 27.79 -7.69
C LYS A 419 -5.79 27.47 -9.14
N LYS A 420 -5.02 26.39 -9.36
CA LYS A 420 -4.67 25.91 -10.71
C LYS A 420 -5.23 24.52 -10.94
N PHE A 421 -5.75 24.30 -12.13
CA PHE A 421 -6.30 23.03 -12.59
C PHE A 421 -5.21 22.24 -13.31
N HIS A 422 -5.24 20.91 -13.20
CA HIS A 422 -4.32 20.01 -13.87
C HIS A 422 -5.02 18.69 -14.22
N LEU A 423 -4.43 17.92 -15.13
CA LEU A 423 -4.89 16.56 -15.43
C LEU A 423 -4.59 15.63 -14.24
N ASN A 424 -5.47 14.65 -13.99
CA ASN A 424 -5.31 13.74 -12.83
C ASN A 424 -4.08 12.84 -12.92
N ASN A 425 -3.54 12.59 -14.10
CA ASN A 425 -2.28 11.88 -14.28
C ASN A 425 -1.02 12.74 -14.02
N ASN A 426 -1.19 14.00 -13.61
CA ASN A 426 -0.10 14.97 -13.43
C ASN A 426 0.06 15.45 -11.97
N GLU A 427 -0.29 14.61 -10.98
CA GLU A 427 -0.16 14.93 -9.54
C GLU A 427 1.28 15.29 -9.12
N ASN A 428 2.28 14.82 -9.87
CA ASN A 428 3.71 15.11 -9.62
C ASN A 428 4.24 16.40 -10.26
N TYR A 429 3.39 17.34 -10.70
CA TYR A 429 3.87 18.55 -11.37
C TYR A 429 4.72 19.46 -10.45
N LEU A 430 4.26 19.71 -9.22
CA LEU A 430 4.99 20.57 -8.27
C LEU A 430 6.40 20.01 -8.01
N LYS A 431 6.50 18.68 -7.85
CA LYS A 431 7.76 17.92 -7.84
C LYS A 431 8.64 18.29 -9.04
N LYS A 432 8.14 18.07 -10.25
CA LYS A 432 8.91 18.26 -11.49
C LYS A 432 9.40 19.69 -11.68
N MET A 433 8.60 20.66 -11.27
CA MET A 433 8.94 22.08 -11.39
C MET A 433 10.04 22.49 -10.41
N ILE A 434 9.97 22.04 -9.15
CA ILE A 434 11.03 22.30 -8.16
C ILE A 434 12.32 21.58 -8.58
N GLU A 435 12.24 20.33 -9.04
CA GLU A 435 13.38 19.59 -9.58
C GLU A 435 14.04 20.31 -10.75
N LYS A 436 13.25 20.85 -11.68
CA LYS A 436 13.74 21.60 -12.83
C LYS A 436 14.49 22.86 -12.37
N LYS A 437 13.89 23.66 -11.49
CA LYS A 437 14.51 24.90 -10.98
C LYS A 437 15.82 24.62 -10.24
N LEU A 438 15.87 23.54 -9.44
CA LEU A 438 17.10 23.11 -8.77
C LEU A 438 18.19 22.66 -9.75
N LYS A 439 17.82 21.93 -10.82
CA LYS A 439 18.77 21.50 -11.86
C LYS A 439 19.31 22.68 -12.67
N ASP A 440 18.44 23.62 -13.02
CA ASP A 440 18.79 24.77 -13.86
C ASP A 440 19.74 25.74 -13.10
N GLU A 441 19.54 25.93 -11.79
CA GLU A 441 20.28 26.91 -11.00
C GLU A 441 21.50 26.35 -10.25
N PHE A 442 21.58 25.03 -10.02
CA PHE A 442 22.69 24.39 -9.30
C PHE A 442 23.42 23.37 -10.20
N TYR A 443 24.49 23.83 -10.87
CA TYR A 443 25.42 22.98 -11.63
C TYR A 443 26.07 21.94 -10.70
N ASN A 444 25.81 20.65 -10.92
CA ASN A 444 26.17 19.49 -10.09
C ASN A 444 25.24 19.19 -8.89
N ALA A 445 23.92 19.13 -9.10
CA ALA A 445 23.04 18.42 -8.17
C ALA A 445 23.48 16.93 -8.12
N GLY A 446 23.80 16.42 -6.92
CA GLY A 446 24.18 15.02 -6.71
C GLY A 446 23.10 14.01 -7.15
N VAL A 447 23.36 12.72 -6.94
CA VAL A 447 22.48 11.62 -7.35
C VAL A 447 21.10 11.76 -6.68
N ILE A 448 20.07 11.87 -7.52
CA ILE A 448 18.65 11.94 -7.14
C ILE A 448 18.19 10.52 -6.79
N GLY A 449 17.71 10.29 -5.56
CA GLY A 449 17.12 9.02 -5.13
C GLY A 449 15.62 9.14 -4.88
N ASP A 450 14.83 8.13 -5.25
CA ASP A 450 13.42 8.01 -4.89
C ASP A 450 13.27 7.37 -3.50
N SER A 451 12.31 7.87 -2.72
CA SER A 451 11.93 7.43 -1.37
C SER A 451 10.43 7.06 -1.38
N ASP A 452 10.06 5.94 -0.74
CA ASP A 452 8.72 5.34 -0.76
C ASP A 452 7.69 6.02 0.17
N ILE A 453 8.00 7.19 0.75
CA ILE A 453 7.11 7.87 1.71
C ILE A 453 6.34 8.99 0.98
N GLU A 454 5.04 9.09 1.22
CA GLU A 454 4.10 10.07 0.63
C GLU A 454 4.43 11.57 0.91
N SER A 455 5.60 11.87 1.47
CA SER A 455 6.18 13.21 1.62
C SER A 455 7.43 13.32 0.77
N PHE A 456 7.50 14.34 -0.07
CA PHE A 456 8.55 14.52 -1.06
C PHE A 456 9.97 14.52 -0.42
N ASP A 457 10.97 13.92 -1.08
CA ASP A 457 12.36 13.88 -0.62
C ASP A 457 13.24 14.22 -1.83
N PHE A 458 14.02 15.30 -1.76
CA PHE A 458 15.12 15.55 -2.70
C PHE A 458 16.44 15.26 -2.00
N PHE A 459 17.49 14.97 -2.76
CA PHE A 459 18.82 14.75 -2.23
C PHE A 459 19.82 15.52 -3.09
N ILE A 460 20.25 16.71 -2.64
CA ILE A 460 21.46 17.33 -3.18
C ILE A 460 22.61 17.04 -2.24
N PHE A 461 23.50 16.14 -2.64
CA PHE A 461 24.81 16.01 -2.04
C PHE A 461 25.67 17.17 -2.50
N LYS A 462 25.91 18.14 -1.62
CA LYS A 462 27.05 19.04 -1.78
C LYS A 462 27.87 19.08 -0.50
N ASN A 463 28.62 17.99 -0.27
CA ASN A 463 29.55 17.68 0.83
C ASN A 463 29.10 17.94 2.30
N GLU A 464 28.21 18.88 2.60
CA GLU A 464 27.99 19.44 3.93
C GLU A 464 26.51 19.48 4.37
N PHE A 465 25.53 19.65 3.46
CA PHE A 465 24.09 19.72 3.82
C PHE A 465 23.21 18.65 3.19
N TYR A 466 22.08 18.36 3.85
CA TYR A 466 20.91 17.68 3.29
C TYR A 466 19.84 18.70 2.87
N ILE A 467 19.14 18.48 1.74
CA ILE A 467 18.03 19.35 1.32
C ILE A 467 16.79 18.49 1.06
N LYS A 468 15.75 18.65 1.88
CA LYS A 468 14.46 17.94 1.79
C LYS A 468 13.38 18.89 1.28
N ILE A 469 12.39 18.40 0.55
CA ILE A 469 11.32 19.25 -0.03
C ILE A 469 10.00 18.71 0.47
N PHE A 470 9.11 19.51 1.04
CA PHE A 470 7.73 19.08 1.26
C PHE A 470 6.82 19.64 0.17
N THR A 471 5.91 18.82 -0.35
CA THR A 471 4.88 19.26 -1.29
C THR A 471 3.48 19.28 -0.66
N ASN A 472 3.30 18.61 0.47
CA ASN A 472 2.00 18.45 1.10
C ASN A 472 1.67 19.63 2.01
N LYS A 473 0.39 20.01 2.04
CA LYS A 473 -0.11 20.99 3.00
C LYS A 473 -0.11 20.37 4.40
N ILE A 474 0.72 20.91 5.28
CA ILE A 474 0.79 20.49 6.68
C ILE A 474 -0.37 21.12 7.45
N ASN A 475 -1.21 20.28 8.04
CA ASN A 475 -2.23 20.69 9.00
C ASN A 475 -1.75 20.39 10.43
N GLU A 476 -2.24 21.15 11.42
CA GLU A 476 -1.79 21.05 12.82
C GLU A 476 -2.02 19.68 13.47
N THR A 477 -2.93 18.86 12.93
CA THR A 477 -3.25 17.52 13.44
C THR A 477 -2.13 16.48 13.25
N ASN A 478 -1.09 16.79 12.45
CA ASN A 478 -0.01 15.85 12.13
C ASN A 478 1.32 16.14 12.85
N LYS A 479 1.35 17.01 13.87
CA LYS A 479 2.59 17.40 14.57
C LYS A 479 3.44 16.22 15.06
N TYR A 480 2.82 15.16 15.58
CA TYR A 480 3.53 13.96 16.07
C TYR A 480 4.21 13.18 14.95
N PHE A 481 3.53 13.01 13.81
CA PHE A 481 4.09 12.37 12.62
C PHE A 481 5.33 13.11 12.12
N PHE A 482 5.29 14.44 12.09
CA PHE A 482 6.44 15.25 11.66
C PHE A 482 7.59 15.17 12.65
N LYS A 483 7.32 15.14 13.96
CA LYS A 483 8.38 14.98 14.97
C LYS A 483 9.16 13.69 14.74
N GLU A 484 8.47 12.57 14.58
CA GLU A 484 9.08 11.27 14.29
C GLU A 484 9.87 11.29 12.97
N LEU A 485 9.29 11.88 11.92
CA LEU A 485 9.96 12.00 10.62
C LEU A 485 11.25 12.82 10.70
N PHE A 486 11.24 13.95 11.40
CA PHE A 486 12.43 14.79 11.58
C PHE A 486 13.51 14.11 12.43
N LEU A 487 13.15 13.35 13.47
CA LEU A 487 14.09 12.55 14.27
C LEU A 487 14.74 11.43 13.44
N GLN A 488 13.97 10.81 12.53
CA GLN A 488 14.51 9.83 11.59
C GLN A 488 15.53 10.47 10.64
N TRP A 489 15.22 11.65 10.11
CA TRP A 489 16.12 12.38 9.23
C TRP A 489 17.38 12.82 9.95
N GLU A 490 17.26 13.35 11.17
CA GLU A 490 18.41 13.71 12.01
C GLU A 490 19.36 12.53 12.21
N SER A 491 18.81 11.35 12.52
CA SER A 491 19.59 10.12 12.67
C SER A 491 20.35 9.75 11.39
N GLU A 492 19.73 9.95 10.22
CA GLU A 492 20.37 9.74 8.92
C GLU A 492 21.48 10.76 8.64
N ILE A 493 21.26 12.02 8.98
CA ILE A 493 22.20 13.13 8.76
C ILE A 493 23.45 12.95 9.64
N LEU A 494 23.28 12.62 10.92
CA LEU A 494 24.39 12.33 11.84
C LEU A 494 25.22 11.14 11.35
N LYS A 495 24.56 10.07 10.91
CA LYS A 495 25.24 8.88 10.37
C LYS A 495 26.10 9.20 9.15
N ASN A 496 25.68 10.16 8.33
CA ASN A 496 26.40 10.59 7.14
C ASN A 496 27.36 11.77 7.37
N LYS A 497 27.63 12.12 8.65
CA LYS A 497 28.55 13.19 9.07
C LYS A 497 28.28 14.54 8.40
N LYS A 498 27.01 14.93 8.27
CA LYS A 498 26.61 16.21 7.68
C LYS A 498 26.41 17.28 8.76
N THR A 499 26.57 18.53 8.38
CA THR A 499 26.60 19.67 9.31
C THR A 499 25.24 20.34 9.49
N GLY A 500 24.26 20.02 8.64
CA GLY A 500 22.92 20.61 8.71
C GLY A 500 21.96 20.07 7.65
N PHE A 501 20.68 20.43 7.77
CA PHE A 501 19.71 20.17 6.71
C PHE A 501 18.75 21.33 6.46
N ILE A 502 18.31 21.42 5.21
CA ILE A 502 17.44 22.46 4.69
C ILE A 502 16.12 21.81 4.29
N VAL A 503 15.00 22.40 4.72
CA VAL A 503 13.66 21.94 4.41
C VAL A 503 12.98 22.97 3.52
N ILE A 504 12.77 22.66 2.26
CA ILE A 504 12.02 23.50 1.34
C ILE A 504 10.54 23.19 1.50
N VAL A 505 9.71 24.18 1.79
CA VAL A 505 8.26 24.01 1.94
C VAL A 505 7.51 24.91 0.96
N PRO A 506 6.31 24.52 0.50
CA PRO A 506 5.58 25.29 -0.50
C PRO A 506 4.72 26.40 0.12
N TYR A 507 4.49 26.36 1.44
CA TYR A 507 3.51 27.22 2.12
C TYR A 507 4.12 27.86 3.38
N ARG A 508 3.87 29.17 3.59
CA ARG A 508 4.37 29.89 4.78
C ARG A 508 3.74 29.39 6.08
N SER A 509 2.47 28.98 6.04
CA SER A 509 1.78 28.35 7.17
C SER A 509 2.47 27.05 7.62
N THR A 510 3.08 26.34 6.68
CA THR A 510 3.84 25.12 6.94
C THR A 510 5.14 25.40 7.69
N ILE A 511 5.76 26.57 7.46
CA ILE A 511 6.96 26.98 8.22
C ILE A 511 6.63 27.07 9.69
N LYS A 512 5.59 27.84 10.09
CA LYS A 512 5.20 27.98 11.50
C LYS A 512 4.94 26.62 12.16
N ALA A 513 4.20 25.73 11.48
CA ALA A 513 3.90 24.41 11.96
C ALA A 513 5.16 23.55 12.18
N ILE A 514 6.06 23.51 11.19
CA ILE A 514 7.31 22.74 11.28
C ILE A 514 8.25 23.36 12.32
N THR A 515 8.44 24.68 12.32
CA THR A 515 9.30 25.37 13.30
C THR A 515 8.84 25.07 14.72
N SER A 516 7.53 25.05 14.99
CA SER A 516 7.00 24.70 16.32
C SER A 516 7.30 23.26 16.76
N VAL A 517 7.48 22.34 15.80
CA VAL A 517 7.80 20.92 16.08
C VAL A 517 9.30 20.70 16.24
N ILE A 518 10.10 21.42 15.45
CA ILE A 518 11.55 21.24 15.36
C ILE A 518 12.30 21.96 16.48
N LYS A 519 11.83 23.13 16.94
CA LYS A 519 12.59 24.06 17.81
C LYS A 519 13.24 23.39 19.03
N ASP A 520 12.60 22.38 19.60
CA ASP A 520 13.07 21.71 20.82
C ASP A 520 13.48 20.24 20.61
N SER A 521 13.40 19.73 19.37
CA SER A 521 13.49 18.28 19.11
C SER A 521 14.79 17.85 18.43
N LEU A 522 15.53 18.74 17.76
CA LEU A 522 16.68 18.37 16.92
C LEU A 522 17.98 19.00 17.41
N LYS A 523 19.07 18.23 17.35
CA LYS A 523 20.45 18.57 17.74
C LYS A 523 21.29 19.11 16.58
N ILE A 524 20.78 19.07 15.36
CA ILE A 524 21.44 19.56 14.14
C ILE A 524 20.74 20.86 13.68
N PRO A 525 21.47 21.86 13.17
CA PRO A 525 20.85 23.07 12.61
C PRO A 525 19.94 22.74 11.42
N VAL A 526 18.74 23.34 11.44
CA VAL A 526 17.72 23.19 10.41
C VAL A 526 17.35 24.54 9.86
N GLU A 527 17.40 24.69 8.54
CA GLU A 527 16.87 25.87 7.85
C GLU A 527 15.59 25.49 7.13
N ILE A 528 14.49 26.21 7.37
CA ILE A 528 13.23 26.00 6.64
C ILE A 528 13.07 27.14 5.63
N ILE A 529 13.04 26.78 4.35
CA ILE A 529 13.00 27.72 3.24
C ILE A 529 11.64 27.61 2.57
N ASN A 530 10.91 28.73 2.49
CA ASN A 530 9.76 28.78 1.62
C ASN A 530 10.22 28.73 0.16
N PHE A 531 9.49 28.03 -0.71
CA PHE A 531 9.76 28.02 -2.14
C PHE A 531 9.39 29.35 -2.87
N SER A 532 9.09 30.43 -2.14
CA SER A 532 8.89 31.78 -2.67
C SER A 532 10.20 32.46 -3.11
N TYR A 533 10.11 33.49 -3.97
CA TYR A 533 11.27 34.17 -4.58
C TYR A 533 12.32 34.68 -3.57
N ASP A 534 11.91 35.40 -2.52
CA ASP A 534 12.83 36.00 -1.55
C ASP A 534 13.60 34.97 -0.70
N ASN A 535 12.99 33.82 -0.43
CA ASN A 535 13.61 32.74 0.33
C ASN A 535 14.54 31.87 -0.53
N TRP A 536 14.40 31.93 -1.85
CA TRP A 536 15.25 31.22 -2.79
C TRP A 536 16.65 31.84 -2.89
N GLU A 537 16.76 33.17 -2.87
CA GLU A 537 18.07 33.83 -2.76
C GLU A 537 18.81 33.46 -1.47
N LYS A 538 18.06 33.29 -0.36
CA LYS A 538 18.61 32.80 0.91
C LYS A 538 19.17 31.38 0.76
N LEU A 539 18.46 30.47 0.09
CA LEU A 539 18.94 29.13 -0.22
C LEU A 539 20.24 29.18 -1.03
N ILE A 540 20.29 30.02 -2.07
CA ILE A 540 21.48 30.20 -2.92
C ILE A 540 22.66 30.70 -2.06
N LYS A 541 22.43 31.67 -1.17
CA LYS A 541 23.45 32.19 -0.24
C LYS A 541 23.96 31.10 0.71
N ILE A 542 23.09 30.28 1.30
CA ILE A 542 23.46 29.17 2.21
C ILE A 542 24.27 28.09 1.48
N ILE A 543 23.84 27.69 0.29
CA ILE A 543 24.55 26.69 -0.52
C ILE A 543 25.92 27.21 -0.96
N LYS A 544 26.06 28.50 -1.28
CA LYS A 544 27.33 29.12 -1.65
C LYS A 544 28.26 29.31 -0.45
N SER A 545 27.72 29.73 0.70
CA SER A 545 28.51 29.98 1.93
C SER A 545 28.96 28.71 2.64
N LYS A 546 28.31 27.57 2.35
CA LYS A 546 28.53 26.29 3.04
C LYS A 546 28.32 26.35 4.56
N LYS A 547 27.59 27.36 5.04
CA LYS A 547 27.27 27.53 6.45
C LYS A 547 25.78 27.78 6.61
N ILE A 548 25.14 26.93 7.41
CA ILE A 548 23.89 27.31 8.07
C ILE A 548 24.34 28.03 9.33
N THR A 549 24.28 29.36 9.33
CA THR A 549 24.47 30.15 10.54
C THR A 549 23.36 29.76 11.50
N ALA A 550 23.72 29.33 12.72
CA ALA A 550 22.78 29.06 13.80
C ALA A 550 22.18 30.37 14.37
N GLU A 551 21.82 31.31 13.50
CA GLU A 551 20.99 32.44 13.86
C GLU A 551 19.55 31.99 13.66
N PHE A 552 18.95 31.43 14.71
CA PHE A 552 17.50 31.47 14.82
C PHE A 552 17.10 32.95 14.87
N GLN A 553 16.72 33.52 13.73
CA GLN A 553 16.18 34.87 13.67
C GLN A 553 14.84 34.90 14.41
N ILE A 554 14.88 35.30 15.68
CA ILE A 554 13.76 35.95 16.37
C ILE A 554 13.63 37.35 15.74
N LYS A 555 13.20 37.43 14.48
CA LYS A 555 12.80 38.67 13.81
C LYS A 555 11.75 38.37 12.76
N GLU A 556 10.60 37.86 13.20
CA GLU A 556 9.32 38.03 12.51
C GLU A 556 8.21 37.53 13.43
N GLY A 557 7.60 38.45 14.18
CA GLY A 557 6.43 38.14 15.02
C GLY A 557 6.35 38.86 16.36
N ILE A 558 7.39 39.61 16.75
CA ILE A 558 7.36 40.39 18.01
C ILE A 558 7.39 41.91 17.74
N SER A 559 8.04 42.38 16.67
CA SER A 559 8.15 43.83 16.42
C SER A 559 6.83 44.52 16.07
N LYS A 560 5.89 43.89 15.35
CA LYS A 560 4.64 44.57 14.98
C LYS A 560 3.61 44.67 16.11
N ASP A 561 3.57 43.66 16.99
CA ASP A 561 2.61 43.66 18.10
C ASP A 561 3.16 44.39 19.33
N ILE A 562 4.50 44.55 19.44
CA ILE A 562 5.12 45.36 20.50
C ILE A 562 5.10 46.85 20.16
N ASP A 563 5.32 47.25 18.90
CA ASP A 563 5.24 48.67 18.51
C ASP A 563 3.80 49.21 18.66
N GLU A 564 2.78 48.36 18.54
CA GLU A 564 1.36 48.71 18.76
C GLU A 564 0.94 48.66 20.25
N ILE A 565 1.71 48.00 21.12
CA ILE A 565 1.48 47.94 22.58
C ILE A 565 2.33 48.99 23.34
N LEU A 566 3.47 49.40 22.77
CA LEU A 566 4.38 50.38 23.39
C LEU A 566 4.04 51.84 23.10
N GLU A 567 3.09 52.13 22.22
CA GLU A 567 2.56 53.50 22.04
C GLU A 567 1.60 53.95 23.15
N ASP A 568 1.17 53.05 24.04
CA ASP A 568 0.12 53.30 25.04
C ASP A 568 0.54 53.09 26.52
N LEU A 569 1.83 52.91 26.84
CA LEU A 569 2.27 52.67 28.23
C LEU A 569 3.36 53.64 28.71
N ASP A 570 3.06 54.32 29.83
CA ASP A 570 3.96 55.24 30.53
C ASP A 570 5.17 54.52 31.16
N GLU A 571 6.33 55.20 31.16
CA GLU A 571 7.65 54.66 31.53
C GLU A 571 7.77 54.03 32.94
N SER A 572 6.79 54.23 33.84
CA SER A 572 6.85 53.64 35.19
C SER A 572 6.50 52.15 35.24
N ASP A 573 5.67 51.65 34.33
CA ASP A 573 5.14 50.28 34.40
C ASP A 573 6.11 49.23 33.84
N THR A 574 7.02 49.66 32.96
CA THR A 574 8.08 48.82 32.36
C THR A 574 9.12 48.31 33.37
N LYS A 575 9.38 49.03 34.47
CA LYS A 575 10.36 48.62 35.49
C LYS A 575 9.82 47.58 36.47
N GLU A 576 8.52 47.56 36.75
CA GLU A 576 7.93 46.59 37.66
C GLU A 576 7.76 45.21 37.00
N MET A 577 7.43 45.17 35.70
CA MET A 577 7.33 43.91 34.94
C MET A 577 8.68 43.23 34.72
N ALA A 578 9.76 44.00 34.49
CA ALA A 578 11.09 43.45 34.31
C ALA A 578 11.61 42.72 35.57
N ASN A 579 11.28 43.23 36.77
CA ASN A 579 11.64 42.59 38.03
C ASN A 579 10.79 41.34 38.34
N LYS A 580 9.53 41.28 37.89
CA LYS A 580 8.68 40.08 38.05
C LYS A 580 9.13 38.93 37.14
N PHE A 581 9.66 39.21 35.95
CA PHE A 581 10.16 38.18 35.03
C PHE A 581 11.44 37.50 35.52
N PHE A 582 12.38 38.26 36.13
CA PHE A 582 13.64 37.72 36.64
C PHE A 582 13.47 36.76 37.83
N ILE A 583 12.36 36.88 38.57
CA ILE A 583 12.03 36.03 39.72
C ILE A 583 11.36 34.70 39.29
N LEU A 584 10.78 34.62 38.08
CA LEU A 584 10.09 33.43 37.60
C LEU A 584 11.02 32.43 36.89
N GLU A 585 12.06 32.88 36.19
CA GLU A 585 13.05 31.98 35.55
C GLU A 585 13.82 31.13 36.56
N ASN A 586 14.13 31.66 37.74
CA ASN A 586 14.86 30.92 38.79
C ASN A 586 14.01 29.88 39.55
N LYS A 587 12.70 29.83 39.33
CA LYS A 587 11.81 28.84 39.98
C LYS A 587 11.58 27.58 39.15
N GLN A 588 11.82 27.59 37.83
CA GLN A 588 11.53 26.44 36.97
C GLN A 588 12.66 25.41 36.87
N GLU A 589 13.92 25.77 37.18
CA GLU A 589 15.05 24.82 37.15
C GLU A 589 15.17 23.91 38.38
N LYS A 590 14.29 24.06 39.39
CA LYS A 590 14.35 23.28 40.65
C LYS A 590 13.32 22.15 40.80
N ASN A 591 12.42 21.94 39.84
CA ASN A 591 11.25 21.06 40.03
C ASN A 591 11.19 19.77 39.20
N ASN A 592 12.32 19.24 38.72
CA ASN A 592 12.35 17.87 38.17
C ASN A 592 13.56 17.08 38.68
N LEU A 593 13.54 16.72 39.97
CA LEU A 593 14.26 15.56 40.49
C LEU A 593 13.56 15.07 41.77
N ILE A 594 13.16 13.78 41.72
CA ILE A 594 12.85 12.87 42.84
C ILE A 594 11.36 12.73 43.23
N GLN A 595 10.84 11.55 42.92
CA GLN A 595 9.74 10.90 43.65
C GLN A 595 10.28 9.54 44.11
N ILE A 596 10.75 9.42 45.36
CA ILE A 596 10.85 8.15 46.11
C ILE A 596 10.53 8.46 47.59
N ASP A 597 9.44 7.87 48.07
CA ASP A 597 9.01 7.67 49.47
C ASP A 597 10.15 7.14 50.37
N SER A 598 10.20 7.22 51.69
CA SER A 598 9.42 7.80 52.80
C SER A 598 10.26 7.50 54.06
N ASN A 599 10.01 8.22 55.16
CA ASN A 599 10.55 8.00 56.51
C ASN A 599 12.00 8.46 56.78
N LEU A 600 12.15 9.57 57.50
CA LEU A 600 12.75 9.58 58.85
C LEU A 600 12.79 10.99 59.44
N ASP A 601 12.70 11.00 60.77
CA ASP A 601 12.46 12.13 61.66
C ASP A 601 13.57 13.19 61.75
N LYS A 602 13.13 14.35 62.24
CA LYS A 602 13.89 15.56 62.56
C LYS A 602 15.09 15.31 63.49
N LYS A 603 16.28 15.81 63.10
CA LYS A 603 17.16 16.75 63.86
C LYS A 603 18.54 16.89 63.19
N GLU A 604 19.13 18.08 63.34
CA GLU A 604 20.51 18.50 63.02
C GLU A 604 20.79 19.13 61.64
N ASP A 605 20.20 20.31 61.43
CA ASP A 605 20.73 21.32 60.50
C ASP A 605 21.92 22.06 61.13
N ASN A 606 23.14 21.65 60.76
CA ASN A 606 24.31 22.53 60.61
C ASN A 606 25.57 21.82 60.04
N ASN A 607 25.54 20.50 59.83
CA ASN A 607 26.67 19.77 59.23
C ASN A 607 26.54 19.53 57.71
N PHE A 608 25.36 19.75 57.11
CA PHE A 608 25.09 19.44 55.70
C PHE A 608 25.77 20.39 54.71
N PHE A 609 25.84 21.69 55.03
CA PHE A 609 26.47 22.68 54.15
C PHE A 609 28.00 22.54 54.08
N SER A 610 28.68 22.08 55.13
CA SER A 610 30.14 21.85 55.09
C SER A 610 30.52 20.60 54.28
N PHE A 611 29.61 19.61 54.21
CA PHE A 611 29.80 18.38 53.45
C PHE A 611 29.61 18.61 51.94
N ILE A 612 28.63 19.45 51.56
CA ILE A 612 28.41 19.84 50.16
C ILE A 612 29.58 20.67 49.64
N ASP A 613 30.11 21.61 50.43
CA ASP A 613 31.21 22.47 50.00
C ASP A 613 32.53 21.70 49.83
N LYS A 614 32.79 20.68 50.69
CA LYS A 614 33.92 19.74 50.53
C LYS A 614 33.76 18.83 49.31
N SER A 615 32.54 18.37 49.03
CA SER A 615 32.27 17.47 47.89
C SER A 615 32.38 18.21 46.56
N GLN A 616 31.91 19.46 46.49
CA GLN A 616 32.04 20.31 45.30
C GLN A 616 33.51 20.69 45.02
N LYS A 617 34.31 20.98 46.05
CA LYS A 617 35.76 21.23 45.88
C LYS A 617 36.52 19.99 45.38
N LYS A 618 36.14 18.79 45.84
CA LYS A 618 36.76 17.54 45.40
C LYS A 618 36.46 17.24 43.93
N ILE A 619 35.18 17.35 43.53
CA ILE A 619 34.74 17.15 42.14
C ILE A 619 35.41 18.16 41.19
N LYS A 620 35.54 19.43 41.60
CA LYS A 620 36.20 20.45 40.79
C LYS A 620 37.70 20.15 40.57
N SER A 621 38.39 19.62 41.59
CA SER A 621 39.82 19.27 41.49
C SER A 621 40.11 17.98 40.71
N GLU A 622 39.14 17.07 40.60
CA GLU A 622 39.26 15.86 39.77
C GLU A 622 38.99 16.20 38.30
N LEU A 623 38.04 17.11 38.02
CA LEU A 623 37.76 17.63 36.67
C LEU A 623 38.86 18.55 36.09
N GLU A 624 39.71 19.14 36.94
CA GLU A 624 40.89 19.91 36.50
C GLU A 624 42.13 19.01 36.28
N LYS A 625 42.05 17.72 36.61
CA LYS A 625 43.13 16.72 36.42
C LYS A 625 42.90 15.77 35.23
N GLU A 626 41.67 15.58 34.79
CA GLU A 626 41.32 14.97 33.49
C GLU A 626 41.45 16.01 32.36
#